data_AF-A0A7X1PEV9-F1
#
_entry.id   AF-A0A7X1PEV9-F1
#
_cell.length_a   1.000
_cell.length_b   1.000
_cell.length_c   1.000
_cell.angle_alpha   90.00
_cell.angle_beta   90.00
_cell.angle_gamma   90.00
#
_symmetry.space_group_name_H-M   'P 1'
#
loop_
_entity.id
_entity.type
_entity.pdbx_description
1 polymer ?
#
loop_
_entity_poly.entity_id
_entity_poly.type
_entity_poly.pdbx_seq_one_letter_code
_entity_poly.pdbx_strand_id
1 'polypeptide(L)'
;MSLRPTLFAILTAPLLLLFLVACGGDDDNNVTSPTPAGSGSVPPAATSPAGGSGAPAGATPTPAGANAEITAIVSAFSSVRSVRAEVLIETTGAPNQAMTIEAVLPDKYHITTSAAGTADAAFELILIGADSYIKVGPTWTKQSLPGQASALFDFRTISTSVEALQASGVTKAGTANVGGKTCQLYTVTSASGSQEICVADNLPLRIVSQSGGVKTTLTFSDFNANINIVPPI
;
A
#
# COMPACT_ATOMS: atom_id res chain seq x y z
N MET A 1 -23.45 -58.82 16.33
CA MET A 1 -23.51 -57.40 15.92
C MET A 1 -22.20 -56.75 16.34
N SER A 2 -21.31 -56.48 15.38
CA SER A 2 -19.98 -55.90 15.63
C SER A 2 -19.88 -54.61 14.84
N LEU A 3 -19.84 -53.48 15.53
CA LEU A 3 -19.68 -52.14 14.95
C LEU A 3 -18.21 -51.74 15.13
N ARG A 4 -17.48 -51.62 14.01
CA ARG A 4 -16.15 -51.02 13.94
C ARG A 4 -16.28 -49.53 13.65
N PRO A 5 -15.59 -48.63 14.36
CA PRO A 5 -15.37 -47.27 13.91
C PRO A 5 -14.00 -47.19 13.20
N THR A 6 -13.96 -46.73 11.95
CA THR A 6 -12.67 -46.49 11.28
C THR A 6 -12.70 -45.15 10.56
N LEU A 7 -11.98 -44.20 11.16
CA LEU A 7 -11.21 -43.09 10.59
C LEU A 7 -11.75 -42.37 9.34
N PHE A 8 -12.23 -41.13 9.55
CA PHE A 8 -12.18 -40.09 8.53
C PHE A 8 -10.79 -39.42 8.57
N ALA A 9 -10.00 -39.61 7.52
CA ALA A 9 -8.79 -38.84 7.26
C ALA A 9 -9.18 -37.53 6.58
N ILE A 10 -9.09 -36.40 7.30
CA ILE A 10 -9.19 -35.07 6.71
C ILE A 10 -7.78 -34.67 6.25
N LEU A 11 -7.57 -34.73 4.94
CA LEU A 11 -6.37 -34.24 4.28
C LEU A 11 -6.45 -32.71 4.22
N THR A 12 -5.83 -32.02 5.17
CA THR A 12 -5.62 -30.56 5.10
C THR A 12 -4.41 -30.27 4.20
N ALA A 13 -4.66 -29.85 2.96
CA ALA A 13 -3.64 -29.28 2.10
C ALA A 13 -3.41 -27.79 2.46
N PRO A 14 -2.17 -27.31 2.64
CA PRO A 14 -1.91 -25.89 2.82
C PRO A 14 -1.94 -25.20 1.46
N LEU A 15 -2.98 -24.38 1.24
CA LEU A 15 -3.08 -23.49 0.09
C LEU A 15 -2.16 -22.28 0.31
N LEU A 16 -0.86 -22.46 0.04
CA LEU A 16 0.13 -21.40 0.03
C LEU A 16 0.13 -20.76 -1.37
N LEU A 17 -0.69 -19.71 -1.55
CA LEU A 17 -0.70 -18.91 -2.78
C LEU A 17 0.34 -17.79 -2.68
N LEU A 18 1.56 -18.07 -3.17
CA LEU A 18 2.49 -17.04 -3.61
C LEU A 18 1.94 -16.40 -4.89
N PHE A 19 1.62 -15.10 -4.86
CA PHE A 19 1.46 -14.32 -6.08
C PHE A 19 2.77 -13.62 -6.41
N LEU A 20 3.58 -14.24 -7.28
CA LEU A 20 4.51 -13.50 -8.14
C LEU A 20 3.71 -12.95 -9.32
N VAL A 21 3.49 -11.65 -9.36
CA VAL A 21 3.09 -10.97 -10.60
C VAL A 21 4.36 -10.60 -11.34
N ALA A 22 4.73 -11.42 -12.32
CA ALA A 22 5.73 -11.08 -13.32
C ALA A 22 5.02 -10.30 -14.44
N CYS A 23 5.37 -9.03 -14.62
CA CYS A 23 5.06 -8.30 -15.85
C CYS A 23 6.02 -8.78 -16.94
N GLY A 24 5.57 -9.69 -17.81
CA GLY A 24 6.19 -9.94 -19.10
C GLY A 24 5.74 -8.87 -20.09
N GLY A 25 6.69 -8.11 -20.63
CA GLY A 25 6.49 -7.26 -21.78
C GLY A 25 6.74 -8.06 -23.06
N ASP A 26 5.83 -7.94 -24.01
CA ASP A 26 6.03 -8.38 -25.39
C ASP A 26 6.24 -7.13 -26.26
N ASP A 27 7.51 -6.90 -26.61
CA ASP A 27 7.94 -6.07 -27.72
C ASP A 27 7.79 -6.89 -29.01
N ASP A 28 6.77 -6.63 -29.82
CA ASP A 28 6.71 -7.12 -31.19
C ASP A 28 6.67 -5.96 -32.20
N ASN A 29 7.87 -5.59 -32.63
CA ASN A 29 8.12 -4.92 -33.90
C ASN A 29 7.88 -5.93 -35.05
N ASN A 30 6.90 -5.69 -35.92
CA ASN A 30 6.96 -6.26 -37.26
C ASN A 30 6.61 -5.24 -38.34
N VAL A 31 7.66 -4.87 -39.07
CA VAL A 31 7.63 -4.13 -40.32
C VAL A 31 7.15 -5.06 -41.43
N THR A 32 6.11 -4.67 -42.17
CA THR A 32 5.92 -5.12 -43.56
C THR A 32 5.03 -4.13 -44.31
N SER A 33 5.65 -3.33 -45.17
CA SER A 33 5.06 -2.83 -46.43
C SER A 33 5.29 -3.91 -47.50
N PRO A 34 4.41 -4.14 -48.50
CA PRO A 34 4.21 -3.14 -49.59
C PRO A 34 2.84 -3.15 -50.30
N THR A 35 2.59 -2.09 -51.10
CA THR A 35 2.18 -2.10 -52.53
C THR A 35 1.14 -1.00 -52.85
N PRO A 36 1.33 -0.20 -53.93
CA PRO A 36 0.42 0.86 -54.36
C PRO A 36 -0.51 0.42 -55.50
N ALA A 37 -1.73 0.97 -55.53
CA ALA A 37 -2.47 1.40 -56.73
C ALA A 37 -3.94 1.72 -56.38
N GLY A 38 -4.44 2.88 -56.80
CA GLY A 38 -5.87 3.19 -56.70
C GLY A 38 -6.20 4.66 -56.91
N SER A 39 -6.14 5.10 -58.18
CA SER A 39 -6.72 6.37 -58.61
C SER A 39 -8.23 6.40 -58.35
N GLY A 40 -8.70 7.44 -57.68
CA GLY A 40 -10.11 7.80 -57.55
C GLY A 40 -10.24 9.31 -57.38
N SER A 41 -10.76 9.97 -58.41
CA SER A 41 -10.94 11.43 -58.50
C SER A 41 -12.27 11.89 -57.85
N VAL A 42 -12.39 13.23 -57.69
CA VAL A 42 -13.61 14.08 -57.54
C VAL A 42 -14.01 14.45 -56.08
N PRO A 43 -14.59 15.63 -55.73
CA PRO A 43 -14.67 17.00 -56.30
C PRO A 43 -14.14 18.11 -55.33
N PRO A 44 -14.16 19.42 -55.69
CA PRO A 44 -13.72 20.50 -54.80
C PRO A 44 -14.84 21.13 -53.94
N ALA A 45 -14.39 21.78 -52.86
CA ALA A 45 -14.99 22.87 -52.08
C ALA A 45 -15.91 22.53 -50.88
N ALA A 46 -15.38 22.77 -49.68
CA ALA A 46 -16.04 23.55 -48.63
C ALA A 46 -14.99 24.06 -47.64
N THR A 47 -14.67 25.35 -47.71
CA THR A 47 -13.96 26.09 -46.66
C THR A 47 -14.87 26.17 -45.43
N SER A 48 -14.47 25.53 -44.33
CA SER A 48 -15.04 25.72 -43.00
C SER A 48 -13.99 26.24 -42.01
N PRO A 49 -14.40 27.07 -41.03
CA PRO A 49 -13.48 27.92 -40.29
C PRO A 49 -12.68 27.14 -39.25
N ALA A 50 -11.49 27.63 -38.95
CA ALA A 50 -10.64 27.20 -37.86
C ALA A 50 -11.39 27.23 -36.51
N GLY A 51 -11.88 26.07 -36.09
CA GLY A 51 -12.30 25.81 -34.71
C GLY A 51 -11.06 25.59 -33.87
N GLY A 52 -10.77 26.54 -32.99
CA GLY A 52 -9.61 26.53 -32.12
C GLY A 52 -9.44 25.19 -31.40
N SER A 53 -8.21 24.67 -31.48
CA SER A 53 -7.73 23.62 -30.60
C SER A 53 -7.78 24.16 -29.17
N GLY A 54 -8.90 23.92 -28.50
CA GLY A 54 -9.05 24.14 -27.07
C GLY A 54 -8.09 23.19 -26.38
N ALA A 55 -6.96 23.74 -25.94
CA ALA A 55 -6.07 23.07 -25.01
C ALA A 55 -6.90 22.52 -23.83
N PRO A 56 -6.63 21.28 -23.37
CA PRO A 56 -7.36 20.72 -22.25
C PRO A 56 -7.25 21.67 -21.05
N ALA A 57 -8.41 22.09 -20.57
CA ALA A 57 -8.55 22.95 -19.42
C ALA A 57 -8.01 22.26 -18.16
N GLY A 58 -7.16 22.98 -17.42
CA GLY A 58 -7.12 22.88 -15.96
C GLY A 58 -6.21 21.82 -15.36
N ALA A 59 -4.92 21.82 -15.68
CA ALA A 59 -3.96 21.43 -14.65
C ALA A 59 -3.90 22.57 -13.62
N THR A 60 -4.65 22.44 -12.53
CA THR A 60 -4.54 23.35 -11.39
C THR A 60 -3.07 23.40 -10.97
N PRO A 61 -2.42 24.57 -10.96
CA PRO A 61 -1.02 24.64 -10.58
C PRO A 61 -0.87 24.10 -9.16
N THR A 62 0.01 23.10 -8.99
CA THR A 62 0.42 22.61 -7.68
C THR A 62 0.83 23.83 -6.84
N PRO A 63 0.16 24.13 -5.72
CA PRO A 63 0.51 25.29 -4.91
C PRO A 63 1.97 25.17 -4.50
N ALA A 64 2.77 26.21 -4.71
CA ALA A 64 4.20 26.21 -4.43
C ALA A 64 4.55 25.77 -2.98
N GLY A 65 3.59 25.84 -2.05
CA GLY A 65 3.72 25.38 -0.67
C GLY A 65 3.60 23.86 -0.45
N ALA A 66 2.92 23.12 -1.34
CA ALA A 66 2.70 21.68 -1.14
C ALA A 66 4.03 20.89 -1.12
N ASN A 67 4.98 21.28 -1.97
CA ASN A 67 6.30 20.64 -2.03
C ASN A 67 7.11 20.81 -0.73
N ALA A 68 7.08 22.01 -0.15
CA ALA A 68 7.75 22.29 1.12
C ALA A 68 7.10 21.51 2.28
N GLU A 69 5.76 21.41 2.29
CA GLU A 69 5.02 20.61 3.27
C GLU A 69 5.38 19.12 3.16
N ILE A 70 5.42 18.55 1.94
CA ILE A 70 5.83 17.15 1.71
C ILE A 70 7.26 16.90 2.20
N THR A 71 8.20 17.81 1.91
CA THR A 71 9.58 17.68 2.41
C THR A 71 9.65 17.72 3.94
N ALA A 72 8.86 18.58 4.58
CA ALA A 72 8.77 18.64 6.04
C ALA A 72 8.20 17.32 6.61
N ILE A 73 7.23 16.70 5.93
CA ILE A 73 6.66 15.42 6.34
C ILE A 73 7.69 14.30 6.29
N VAL A 74 8.41 14.18 5.18
CA VAL A 74 9.47 13.17 5.01
C VAL A 74 10.54 13.34 6.08
N SER A 75 10.99 14.58 6.31
CA SER A 75 11.98 14.90 7.34
C SER A 75 11.50 14.54 8.75
N ALA A 76 10.28 14.93 9.12
CA ALA A 76 9.72 14.60 10.42
C ALA A 76 9.56 13.09 10.60
N PHE A 77 9.08 12.36 9.58
CA PHE A 77 8.94 10.91 9.66
C PHE A 77 10.29 10.18 9.80
N SER A 78 11.35 10.67 9.15
CA SER A 78 12.71 10.11 9.31
C SER A 78 13.27 10.23 10.74
N SER A 79 12.74 11.16 11.54
CA SER A 79 13.10 11.34 12.93
C SER A 79 12.37 10.38 13.89
N VAL A 80 11.37 9.66 13.40
CA VAL A 80 10.61 8.68 14.19
C VAL A 80 11.53 7.55 14.63
N ARG A 81 11.40 7.13 15.89
CA ARG A 81 12.14 6.01 16.50
C ARG A 81 11.24 4.86 16.88
N SER A 82 9.98 5.14 17.16
CA SER A 82 8.96 4.14 17.43
C SER A 82 7.62 4.62 16.93
N VAL A 83 6.75 3.69 16.55
CA VAL A 83 5.43 4.00 15.99
C VAL A 83 4.54 2.77 16.08
N ARG A 84 3.24 2.99 16.24
CA ARG A 84 2.21 1.99 16.03
C ARG A 84 1.46 2.32 14.74
N ALA A 85 1.19 1.30 13.93
CA ALA A 85 0.40 1.39 12.73
C ALA A 85 -0.69 0.32 12.74
N GLU A 86 -1.93 0.74 12.53
CA GLU A 86 -3.04 -0.16 12.22
C GLU A 86 -3.21 -0.21 10.71
N VAL A 87 -3.28 -1.41 10.15
CA VAL A 87 -3.48 -1.61 8.72
C VAL A 87 -4.79 -2.36 8.51
N LEU A 88 -5.67 -1.77 7.70
CA LEU A 88 -6.92 -2.36 7.24
C LEU A 88 -6.84 -2.54 5.72
N ILE A 89 -6.99 -3.77 5.26
CA ILE A 89 -7.05 -4.12 3.83
C ILE A 89 -8.47 -4.58 3.53
N GLU A 90 -9.14 -3.83 2.65
CA GLU A 90 -10.48 -4.10 2.16
C GLU A 90 -10.35 -4.56 0.70
N THR A 91 -10.76 -5.79 0.42
CA THR A 91 -10.66 -6.38 -0.94
C THR A 91 -12.05 -6.78 -1.43
N THR A 92 -12.38 -6.38 -2.65
CA THR A 92 -13.69 -6.73 -3.24
C THR A 92 -13.81 -8.24 -3.42
N GLY A 93 -14.84 -8.85 -2.82
CA GLY A 93 -15.08 -10.30 -2.89
C GLY A 93 -14.26 -11.16 -1.92
N ALA A 94 -13.50 -10.56 -1.01
CA ALA A 94 -12.78 -11.28 0.05
C ALA A 94 -13.05 -10.66 1.43
N PRO A 95 -12.86 -11.41 2.54
CA PRO A 95 -12.93 -10.83 3.87
C PRO A 95 -11.87 -9.75 4.08
N ASN A 96 -12.23 -8.70 4.82
CA ASN A 96 -11.30 -7.66 5.23
C ASN A 96 -10.18 -8.26 6.09
N GLN A 97 -8.98 -7.71 5.99
CA GLN A 97 -7.84 -8.09 6.82
C GLN A 97 -7.44 -6.91 7.69
N ALA A 98 -7.21 -7.17 8.97
CA ALA A 98 -6.72 -6.17 9.90
C ALA A 98 -5.45 -6.67 10.58
N MET A 99 -4.47 -5.79 10.70
CA MET A 99 -3.22 -6.06 11.40
C MET A 99 -2.76 -4.83 12.17
N THR A 100 -2.10 -5.07 13.29
CA THR A 100 -1.41 -4.04 14.07
C THR A 100 0.09 -4.28 13.94
N ILE A 101 0.83 -3.20 13.74
CA ILE A 101 2.27 -3.20 13.60
C ILE A 101 2.83 -2.22 14.61
N GLU A 102 3.66 -2.70 15.52
CA GLU A 102 4.44 -1.87 16.42
C GLU A 102 5.89 -1.95 15.97
N ALA A 103 6.57 -0.80 15.91
CA ALA A 103 7.96 -0.73 15.51
C ALA A 103 8.78 0.06 16.52
N VAL A 104 9.98 -0.44 16.80
CA VAL A 104 11.09 0.32 17.37
C VAL A 104 12.23 0.23 16.36
N LEU A 105 12.41 1.31 15.62
CA LEU A 105 13.33 1.39 14.51
C LEU A 105 14.80 1.36 15.01
N PRO A 106 15.72 0.73 14.26
CA PRO A 106 15.52 0.22 12.89
C PRO A 106 15.07 -1.25 12.79
N ASP A 107 15.09 -2.02 13.88
CA ASP A 107 15.21 -3.48 13.81
C ASP A 107 14.27 -4.29 14.70
N LYS A 108 13.34 -3.64 15.42
CA LYS A 108 12.32 -4.35 16.22
C LYS A 108 10.93 -4.11 15.70
N TYR A 109 10.20 -5.20 15.47
CA TYR A 109 8.82 -5.16 15.00
C TYR A 109 7.99 -6.18 15.75
N HIS A 110 6.73 -5.84 16.01
CA HIS A 110 5.72 -6.75 16.52
C HIS A 110 4.48 -6.59 15.64
N ILE A 111 4.12 -7.66 14.94
CA ILE A 111 3.03 -7.68 13.98
C ILE A 111 2.00 -8.68 14.50
N THR A 112 0.77 -8.22 14.65
CA THR A 112 -0.35 -9.05 15.06
C THR A 112 -1.44 -8.95 14.00
N THR A 113 -1.94 -10.08 13.50
CA THR A 113 -3.10 -10.10 12.61
C THR A 113 -4.31 -10.63 13.36
N SER A 114 -5.47 -10.03 13.15
CA SER A 114 -6.75 -10.59 13.57
C SER A 114 -7.44 -11.23 12.37
N ALA A 115 -7.88 -12.47 12.49
CA ALA A 115 -8.84 -13.00 11.51
C ALA A 115 -10.17 -12.25 11.67
N ALA A 116 -10.76 -11.80 10.56
CA ALA A 116 -12.03 -11.09 10.58
C ALA A 116 -13.10 -11.91 11.33
N GLY A 117 -13.56 -11.38 12.46
CA GLY A 117 -14.61 -12.00 13.27
C GLY A 117 -14.16 -12.88 14.43
N THR A 118 -12.85 -13.01 14.72
CA THR A 118 -12.35 -13.71 15.92
C THR A 118 -11.47 -12.80 16.77
N ALA A 119 -11.64 -12.88 18.10
CA ALA A 119 -10.82 -12.12 19.06
C ALA A 119 -9.38 -12.64 19.16
N ASP A 120 -9.13 -13.87 18.74
CA ASP A 120 -7.80 -14.47 18.75
C ASP A 120 -6.98 -13.99 17.55
N ALA A 121 -5.74 -13.58 17.82
CA ALA A 121 -4.77 -13.25 16.79
C ALA A 121 -4.53 -14.50 15.92
N ALA A 122 -4.79 -14.39 14.62
CA ALA A 122 -4.59 -15.49 13.68
C ALA A 122 -3.10 -15.79 13.47
N PHE A 123 -2.27 -14.76 13.65
CA PHE A 123 -0.82 -14.83 13.48
C PHE A 123 -0.16 -13.69 14.28
N GLU A 124 0.92 -14.01 14.99
CA GLU A 124 1.75 -13.06 15.72
C GLU A 124 3.20 -13.27 15.32
N LEU A 125 3.90 -12.17 15.01
CA LEU A 125 5.28 -12.18 14.56
C LEU A 125 6.06 -11.10 15.32
N ILE A 126 7.16 -11.50 15.95
CA ILE A 126 8.13 -10.58 16.55
C ILE A 126 9.44 -10.69 15.77
N LEU A 127 9.98 -9.55 15.35
CA LEU A 127 11.27 -9.44 14.67
C LEU A 127 12.19 -8.61 15.56
N ILE A 128 13.40 -9.12 15.83
CA ILE A 128 14.42 -8.39 16.60
C ILE A 128 15.77 -8.66 15.92
N GLY A 129 16.29 -7.66 15.20
CA GLY A 129 17.51 -7.82 14.42
C GLY A 129 17.35 -8.89 13.35
N ALA A 130 18.12 -9.97 13.43
CA ALA A 130 18.08 -11.10 12.50
C ALA A 130 17.15 -12.25 12.96
N ASP A 131 16.62 -12.18 14.18
CA ASP A 131 15.77 -13.21 14.75
C ASP A 131 14.30 -12.91 14.45
N SER A 132 13.55 -13.96 14.10
CA SER A 132 12.08 -13.92 14.04
C SER A 132 11.48 -14.93 15.01
N TYR A 133 10.35 -14.55 15.60
CA TYR A 133 9.56 -15.39 16.48
C TYR A 133 8.15 -15.38 15.95
N ILE A 134 7.64 -16.55 15.58
CA ILE A 134 6.29 -16.71 15.04
C ILE A 134 5.47 -17.48 16.05
N LYS A 135 4.25 -17.00 16.30
CA LYS A 135 3.26 -17.69 17.10
C LYS A 135 2.21 -18.32 16.21
N VAL A 136 2.01 -19.63 16.38
CA VAL A 136 0.91 -20.38 15.75
C VAL A 136 0.15 -21.07 16.88
N GLY A 137 -1.09 -20.62 17.14
CA GLY A 137 -1.83 -21.03 18.33
C GLY A 137 -1.13 -20.58 19.62
N PRO A 138 -0.91 -21.47 20.61
CA PRO A 138 -0.25 -21.10 21.86
C PRO A 138 1.30 -21.15 21.79
N THR A 139 1.87 -21.62 20.68
CA THR A 139 3.29 -21.99 20.61
C THR A 139 4.09 -20.94 19.86
N TRP A 140 5.19 -20.48 20.47
CA TRP A 140 6.22 -19.67 19.83
C TRP A 140 7.31 -20.54 19.22
N THR A 141 7.71 -20.21 17.99
CA THR A 141 8.84 -20.83 17.30
C THR A 141 9.82 -19.75 16.87
N LYS A 142 11.10 -19.90 17.24
CA LYS A 142 12.17 -19.07 16.72
C LYS A 142 12.58 -19.56 15.33
N GLN A 143 12.67 -18.64 14.38
CA GLN A 143 13.21 -18.88 13.06
C GLN A 143 14.31 -17.85 12.76
N SER A 144 15.27 -18.26 11.93
CA SER A 144 16.23 -17.32 11.35
C SER A 144 15.68 -16.91 10.00
N LEU A 145 15.32 -15.63 9.85
CA LEU A 145 14.88 -15.04 8.57
C LEU A 145 15.93 -14.04 8.10
N PRO A 146 17.08 -14.50 7.57
CA PRO A 146 18.10 -13.60 7.08
C PRO A 146 17.52 -12.73 5.95
N GLY A 147 17.50 -11.41 6.17
CA GLY A 147 17.18 -10.41 5.14
C GLY A 147 15.71 -10.26 4.73
N GLN A 148 14.77 -11.03 5.28
CA GLN A 148 13.35 -10.98 4.87
C GLN A 148 12.42 -10.28 5.88
N ALA A 149 12.86 -10.10 7.13
CA ALA A 149 12.07 -9.47 8.18
C ALA A 149 11.63 -8.03 7.82
N SER A 150 12.56 -7.21 7.33
CA SER A 150 12.28 -5.85 6.84
C SER A 150 11.48 -5.83 5.53
N ALA A 151 11.45 -6.94 4.77
CA ALA A 151 10.70 -7.00 3.52
C ALA A 151 9.19 -7.10 3.74
N LEU A 152 8.74 -7.60 4.90
CA LEU A 152 7.31 -7.69 5.23
C LEU A 152 6.70 -6.32 5.54
N PHE A 153 7.47 -5.45 6.20
CA PHE A 153 7.07 -4.08 6.47
C PHE A 153 8.30 -3.20 6.64
N ASP A 154 8.55 -2.34 5.66
CA ASP A 154 9.64 -1.35 5.73
C ASP A 154 9.03 0.04 5.88
N PHE A 155 9.12 0.63 7.08
CA PHE A 155 8.65 1.99 7.32
C PHE A 155 9.35 3.03 6.42
N ARG A 156 10.53 2.73 5.87
CA ARG A 156 11.20 3.62 4.90
C ARG A 156 10.40 3.76 3.61
N THR A 157 9.65 2.74 3.23
CA THR A 157 8.76 2.79 2.04
C THR A 157 7.64 3.80 2.22
N ILE A 158 7.27 4.15 3.46
CA ILE A 158 6.31 5.23 3.74
C ILE A 158 6.92 6.57 3.30
N SER A 159 8.16 6.87 3.70
CA SER A 159 8.84 8.08 3.23
C SER A 159 8.91 8.13 1.71
N THR A 160 9.30 7.04 1.05
CA THR A 160 9.31 6.95 -0.42
C THR A 160 7.92 7.15 -1.03
N SER A 161 6.88 6.58 -0.41
CA SER A 161 5.50 6.77 -0.88
C SER A 161 5.05 8.23 -0.73
N VAL A 162 5.46 8.91 0.35
CA VAL A 162 5.16 10.33 0.57
C VAL A 162 5.92 11.21 -0.43
N GLU A 163 7.18 10.89 -0.74
CA GLU A 163 7.96 11.57 -1.79
C GLU A 163 7.33 11.36 -3.17
N ALA A 164 6.84 10.16 -3.48
CA ALA A 164 6.18 9.86 -4.75
C ALA A 164 4.90 10.68 -4.99
N LEU A 165 4.19 11.07 -3.92
CA LEU A 165 3.05 11.98 -4.01
C LEU A 165 3.48 13.35 -4.57
N GLN A 166 4.66 13.84 -4.19
CA GLN A 166 5.20 15.11 -4.69
C GLN A 166 5.35 15.09 -6.21
N ALA A 167 5.90 14.00 -6.74
CA ALA A 167 6.10 13.82 -8.18
C ALA A 167 4.78 13.66 -8.96
N SER A 168 3.72 13.21 -8.29
CA SER A 168 2.44 12.86 -8.91
C SER A 168 1.41 14.00 -8.95
N GLY A 169 1.82 15.24 -8.61
CA GLY A 169 0.92 16.39 -8.65
C GLY A 169 -0.08 16.40 -7.49
N VAL A 170 0.41 16.20 -6.27
CA VAL A 170 -0.41 16.19 -5.06
C VAL A 170 -1.30 17.44 -4.93
N THR A 171 -2.57 17.22 -4.64
CA THR A 171 -3.55 18.28 -4.38
C THR A 171 -3.81 18.38 -2.89
N LYS A 172 -3.68 19.59 -2.35
CA LYS A 172 -4.11 19.89 -0.97
C LYS A 172 -5.63 19.93 -0.93
N ALA A 173 -6.24 19.04 -0.16
CA ALA A 173 -7.68 18.90 -0.05
C ALA A 173 -8.19 19.58 1.25
N GLY A 174 -9.32 19.11 1.79
CA GLY A 174 -9.85 19.59 3.07
C GLY A 174 -9.08 19.08 4.29
N THR A 175 -9.70 19.16 5.45
CA THR A 175 -9.19 18.57 6.69
C THR A 175 -10.00 17.34 7.08
N ALA A 176 -9.40 16.41 7.80
CA ALA A 176 -10.10 15.29 8.44
C ALA A 176 -9.72 15.19 9.93
N ASN A 177 -10.44 14.34 10.66
CA ASN A 177 -10.10 13.96 12.03
C ASN A 177 -9.69 12.49 12.06
N VAL A 178 -8.52 12.20 12.63
CA VAL A 178 -7.99 10.84 12.81
C VAL A 178 -7.54 10.72 14.26
N GLY A 179 -8.15 9.79 15.01
CA GLY A 179 -7.79 9.55 16.41
C GLY A 179 -7.95 10.80 17.30
N GLY A 180 -8.93 11.67 17.03
CA GLY A 180 -9.14 12.91 17.77
C GLY A 180 -8.28 14.09 17.32
N LYS A 181 -7.32 13.88 16.38
CA LYS A 181 -6.47 14.93 15.84
C LYS A 181 -6.98 15.41 14.48
N THR A 182 -7.10 16.72 14.31
CA THR A 182 -7.36 17.32 13.00
C THR A 182 -6.09 17.28 12.15
N CYS A 183 -6.21 16.80 10.92
CA CYS A 183 -5.10 16.69 9.97
C CYS A 183 -5.48 17.26 8.60
N GLN A 184 -4.48 17.75 7.88
CA GLN A 184 -4.59 18.24 6.52
C GLN A 184 -4.58 17.05 5.55
N LEU A 185 -5.56 16.98 4.65
CA LEU A 185 -5.59 15.97 3.60
C LEU A 185 -4.82 16.41 2.38
N TYR A 186 -4.11 15.46 1.79
CA TYR A 186 -3.51 15.57 0.47
C TYR A 186 -3.92 14.36 -0.35
N THR A 187 -4.27 14.58 -1.62
CA THR A 187 -4.77 13.53 -2.50
C THR A 187 -4.01 13.51 -3.82
N VAL A 188 -3.84 12.31 -4.36
CA VAL A 188 -3.36 12.03 -5.71
C VAL A 188 -4.29 11.00 -6.32
N THR A 189 -4.71 11.23 -7.56
CA THR A 189 -5.47 10.25 -8.34
C THR A 189 -4.76 10.06 -9.68
N SER A 190 -4.56 8.82 -10.07
CA SER A 190 -3.95 8.42 -11.34
C SER A 190 -4.81 7.35 -12.03
N ALA A 191 -4.41 6.92 -13.21
CA ALA A 191 -5.06 5.81 -13.91
C ALA A 191 -4.95 4.48 -13.14
N SER A 192 -3.94 4.32 -12.29
CA SER A 192 -3.69 3.09 -11.52
C SER A 192 -4.38 3.06 -10.16
N GLY A 193 -4.92 4.18 -9.69
CA GLY A 193 -5.59 4.24 -8.39
C GLY A 193 -5.64 5.64 -7.79
N SER A 194 -6.00 5.69 -6.51
CA SER A 194 -5.94 6.92 -5.71
C SER A 194 -5.13 6.69 -4.43
N GLN A 195 -4.52 7.77 -3.96
CA GLN A 195 -3.84 7.83 -2.68
C GLN A 195 -4.24 9.10 -1.94
N GLU A 196 -4.53 8.96 -0.65
CA GLU A 196 -4.81 10.03 0.29
C GLU A 196 -3.85 9.92 1.47
N ILE A 197 -3.34 11.06 1.93
CA ILE A 197 -2.57 11.15 3.17
C ILE A 197 -3.15 12.26 4.05
N CYS A 198 -3.35 11.94 5.33
CA CYS A 198 -3.75 12.91 6.35
C CYS A 198 -2.57 13.22 7.25
N VAL A 199 -2.18 14.48 7.35
CA VAL A 199 -0.96 14.92 8.04
C VAL A 199 -1.29 15.89 9.17
N ALA A 200 -0.73 15.66 10.35
CA ALA A 200 -0.71 16.62 11.45
C ALA A 200 0.70 16.65 12.07
N ASP A 201 1.15 17.82 12.51
CA ASP A 201 2.48 18.00 13.13
C ASP A 201 3.62 17.47 12.24
N ASN A 202 3.48 17.59 10.92
CA ASN A 202 4.35 17.01 9.89
C ASN A 202 4.47 15.47 9.93
N LEU A 203 3.58 14.76 10.63
CA LEU A 203 3.55 13.31 10.64
C LEU A 203 2.29 12.79 9.94
N PRO A 204 2.41 11.71 9.14
CA PRO A 204 1.26 11.08 8.52
C PRO A 204 0.44 10.35 9.59
N LEU A 205 -0.79 10.79 9.84
CA LEU A 205 -1.71 10.10 10.74
C LEU A 205 -2.48 8.99 10.02
N ARG A 206 -2.72 9.15 8.72
CA ARG A 206 -3.40 8.14 7.89
C ARG A 206 -2.90 8.18 6.47
N ILE A 207 -2.73 7.01 5.86
CA ILE A 207 -2.53 6.84 4.41
C ILE A 207 -3.61 5.88 3.92
N VAL A 208 -4.36 6.29 2.90
CA VAL A 208 -5.32 5.42 2.21
C VAL A 208 -4.86 5.27 0.77
N SER A 209 -4.69 4.05 0.31
CA SER A 209 -4.36 3.73 -1.08
C SER A 209 -5.44 2.81 -1.64
N GLN A 210 -5.93 3.10 -2.84
CA GLN A 210 -6.94 2.29 -3.51
C GLN A 210 -6.51 1.98 -4.95
N SER A 211 -6.45 0.70 -5.30
CA SER A 211 -6.12 0.22 -6.65
C SER A 211 -6.76 -1.15 -6.90
N GLY A 212 -7.27 -1.38 -8.11
CA GLY A 212 -7.70 -2.72 -8.55
C GLY A 212 -8.73 -3.41 -7.65
N GLY A 213 -9.63 -2.68 -7.00
CA GLY A 213 -10.63 -3.24 -6.08
C GLY A 213 -10.11 -3.56 -4.66
N VAL A 214 -8.86 -3.18 -4.37
CA VAL A 214 -8.22 -3.26 -3.06
C VAL A 214 -8.07 -1.85 -2.49
N LYS A 215 -8.47 -1.65 -1.24
CA LYS A 215 -8.24 -0.43 -0.47
C LYS A 215 -7.43 -0.78 0.77
N THR A 216 -6.28 -0.15 0.92
CA THR A 216 -5.41 -0.29 2.10
C THR A 216 -5.44 1.01 2.88
N THR A 217 -5.76 0.94 4.17
CA THR A 217 -5.73 2.06 5.10
C THR A 217 -4.68 1.79 6.16
N LEU A 218 -3.65 2.63 6.23
CA LEU A 218 -2.68 2.67 7.33
C LEU A 218 -3.04 3.83 8.24
N THR A 219 -3.20 3.59 9.53
CA THR A 219 -3.42 4.62 10.55
C THR A 219 -2.28 4.57 11.55
N PHE A 220 -1.59 5.69 11.73
CA PHE A 220 -0.42 5.78 12.60
C PHE A 220 -0.75 6.46 13.93
N SER A 221 -0.15 5.95 14.99
CA SER A 221 -0.29 6.46 16.36
C SER A 221 1.02 6.22 17.14
N ASP A 222 1.07 6.73 18.37
CA ASP A 222 2.15 6.45 19.32
C ASP A 222 3.56 6.75 18.80
N PHE A 223 3.70 7.80 17.97
CA PHE A 223 4.99 8.27 17.48
C PHE A 223 5.95 8.58 18.63
N ASN A 224 7.14 7.98 18.59
CA ASN A 224 8.18 8.11 19.61
C ASN A 224 7.74 7.68 21.02
N ALA A 225 6.68 6.88 21.15
CA ALA A 225 6.27 6.30 22.42
C ALA A 225 7.27 5.23 22.90
N ASN A 226 7.27 4.94 24.20
CA ASN A 226 8.05 3.85 24.75
C ASN A 226 7.38 2.49 24.46
N ILE A 227 7.64 1.95 23.27
CA ILE A 227 7.18 0.63 22.85
C ILE A 227 8.24 -0.40 23.25
N ASN A 228 7.83 -1.41 24.02
CA ASN A 228 8.74 -2.48 24.44
C ASN A 228 8.48 -3.76 23.64
N ILE A 229 9.43 -4.11 22.77
CA ILE A 229 9.40 -5.35 21.97
C ILE A 229 10.55 -6.24 22.46
N VAL A 230 10.20 -7.39 23.02
CA VAL A 230 11.13 -8.37 23.59
C VAL A 230 10.90 -9.76 22.98
N PRO A 231 11.94 -10.62 22.92
CA PRO A 231 11.74 -12.01 22.55
C PRO A 231 10.70 -12.68 23.47
N PRO A 232 9.83 -13.55 22.94
CA PRO A 232 8.84 -14.27 23.73
C PRO A 232 9.40 -15.47 24.49
N ILE A 233 10.63 -15.90 24.17
CA ILE A 233 11.34 -17.06 24.73
C ILE A 233 12.80 -16.75 25.04
#